data_AF-A0A1G0WIR2-F1
#
_entry.id   AF-A0A1G0WIR2-F1
#
_cell.length_a   1.000
_cell.length_b   1.000
_cell.length_c   1.000
_cell.angle_alpha   90.00
_cell.angle_beta   90.00
_cell.angle_gamma   90.00
#
_symmetry.space_group_name_H-M   'P 1'
#
loop_
_entity.id
_entity.type
_entity.pdbx_description
1 polymer ?
#
loop_
_entity_poly.entity_id
_entity_poly.type
_entity_poly.pdbx_seq_one_letter_code
_entity_poly.pdbx_strand_id
1 'polypeptide(L)'
;MEQINRKDTFKKMIDFNRIGKECFWDLLITEKQINDIVIHGSSSEKAFLFEKILLNSTRLFEDLRIFPNDELKYLIENYRVPEFNNEFVFRRKNLAEVYFLRKPLLIEELKWIA
;
A
#
# COMPACT_ATOMS: atom_id res chain seq x y z
N MET A 1 -22.35 -19.44 21.35
CA MET A 1 -21.14 -18.59 21.50
C MET A 1 -20.02 -19.25 20.72
N GLU A 2 -19.93 -18.92 19.44
CA GLU A 2 -18.89 -19.43 18.55
C GLU A 2 -17.75 -18.43 18.57
N GLN A 3 -16.62 -18.80 19.19
CA GLN A 3 -15.44 -17.95 19.22
C GLN A 3 -14.82 -17.96 17.83
N ILE A 4 -15.22 -16.99 17.00
CA ILE A 4 -14.56 -16.69 15.73
C ILE A 4 -13.10 -16.34 16.05
N ASN A 5 -12.19 -17.19 15.60
CA ASN A 5 -10.76 -17.02 15.73
C ASN A 5 -10.34 -15.76 14.98
N ARG A 6 -9.99 -14.68 15.69
CA ARG A 6 -9.61 -13.37 15.10
C ARG A 6 -8.46 -13.48 14.08
N LYS A 7 -7.65 -14.54 14.12
CA LYS A 7 -6.56 -14.77 13.16
C LYS A 7 -7.07 -15.18 11.77
N ASP A 8 -8.19 -15.91 11.69
CA ASP A 8 -8.81 -16.32 10.42
C ASP A 8 -9.52 -15.17 9.70
N THR A 9 -9.87 -14.11 10.43
CA THR A 9 -10.55 -12.93 9.87
C THR A 9 -9.60 -11.99 9.12
N PHE A 10 -8.33 -11.89 9.54
CA PHE A 10 -7.32 -11.05 8.87
C PHE A 10 -6.86 -11.62 7.52
N LYS A 11 -6.85 -12.94 7.37
CA LYS A 11 -6.47 -13.62 6.12
C LYS A 11 -7.50 -13.43 5.00
N LYS A 12 -8.71 -12.96 5.33
CA LYS A 12 -9.84 -12.81 4.38
C LYS A 12 -9.88 -11.47 3.65
N MET A 13 -8.93 -10.55 3.88
CA MET A 13 -9.08 -9.15 3.48
C MET A 13 -8.14 -8.68 2.36
N ILE A 14 -7.14 -9.47 1.96
CA ILE A 14 -6.21 -9.12 0.88
C ILE A 14 -6.65 -9.80 -0.41
N ASP A 15 -7.02 -8.99 -1.39
CA ASP A 15 -7.46 -9.44 -2.72
C ASP A 15 -6.35 -9.18 -3.75
N PHE A 16 -5.45 -10.14 -3.91
CA PHE A 16 -4.36 -10.06 -4.90
C PHE A 16 -4.89 -10.02 -6.33
N ASN A 17 -6.06 -10.58 -6.61
CA ASN A 17 -6.68 -10.55 -7.94
C ASN A 17 -6.99 -9.10 -8.32
N ARG A 18 -7.61 -8.37 -7.38
CA ARG A 18 -7.93 -6.96 -7.55
C ARG A 18 -6.68 -6.09 -7.65
N ILE A 19 -5.67 -6.33 -6.80
CA ILE A 19 -4.38 -5.61 -6.88
C ILE A 19 -3.76 -5.79 -8.28
N GLY A 20 -3.74 -7.01 -8.81
CA GLY A 20 -3.25 -7.26 -10.17
C GLY A 20 -4.03 -6.48 -11.22
N LYS A 21 -5.37 -6.53 -11.19
CA LYS A 21 -6.23 -5.84 -12.16
C LYS A 21 -6.14 -4.31 -12.10
N GLU A 22 -6.15 -3.74 -10.90
CA GLU A 22 -6.18 -2.28 -10.73
C GLU A 22 -4.79 -1.65 -10.76
N CYS A 23 -3.82 -2.27 -10.10
CA CYS A 23 -2.49 -1.66 -9.93
C CYS A 23 -1.52 -1.98 -11.06
N PHE A 24 -1.78 -3.08 -11.80
CA PHE A 24 -0.92 -3.60 -12.86
C PHE A 24 -1.71 -3.82 -14.16
N TRP A 25 -2.65 -2.92 -14.47
CA TRP A 25 -3.45 -2.98 -15.70
C TRP A 25 -2.61 -3.02 -16.98
N ASP A 26 -1.36 -2.54 -16.90
CA ASP A 26 -0.37 -2.48 -17.98
C ASP A 26 0.59 -3.68 -18.03
N LEU A 27 0.52 -4.60 -17.06
CA LEU A 27 1.49 -5.70 -16.89
C LEU A 27 0.80 -7.03 -16.59
N LEU A 28 1.30 -8.11 -17.20
CA LEU A 28 0.84 -9.46 -16.90
C LEU A 28 1.48 -9.95 -15.58
N ILE A 29 0.84 -9.63 -14.46
CA ILE A 29 1.23 -10.13 -13.14
C ILE A 29 0.10 -10.99 -12.54
N THR A 30 0.47 -12.14 -12.02
CA THR A 30 -0.45 -13.07 -11.36
C THR A 30 -0.48 -12.83 -9.85
N GLU A 31 -1.54 -13.29 -9.20
CA GLU A 31 -1.68 -13.26 -7.73
C GLU A 31 -0.49 -13.94 -7.03
N LYS A 32 -0.04 -15.07 -7.59
CA LYS A 32 1.12 -15.81 -7.08
C LYS A 32 2.38 -14.96 -7.15
N GLN A 33 2.63 -14.27 -8.28
CA GLN A 33 3.80 -13.40 -8.42
C GLN A 33 3.77 -12.23 -7.44
N ILE A 34 2.59 -11.62 -7.21
CA ILE A 34 2.45 -10.55 -6.21
C ILE A 34 2.82 -11.10 -4.83
N ASN A 35 2.25 -12.25 -4.44
CA ASN A 35 2.56 -12.89 -3.17
C ASN A 35 4.04 -13.28 -3.04
N ASP A 36 4.65 -13.79 -4.12
CA ASP A 36 6.06 -14.16 -4.16
C ASP A 36 6.96 -12.93 -3.96
N ILE A 37 6.63 -11.77 -4.57
CA ILE A 37 7.34 -10.50 -4.34
C ILE A 37 7.22 -10.07 -2.87
N VAL A 38 6.03 -10.16 -2.27
CA VAL A 38 5.82 -9.79 -0.87
C VAL A 38 6.68 -10.63 0.07
N ILE A 39 6.74 -11.94 -0.13
CA ILE A 39 7.42 -12.86 0.80
C ILE A 39 8.93 -12.95 0.51
N HIS A 40 9.30 -13.05 -0.77
CA HIS A 40 10.65 -13.42 -1.20
C HIS A 40 11.34 -12.37 -2.08
N GLY A 41 10.63 -11.31 -2.48
CA GLY A 41 11.16 -10.28 -3.35
C GLY A 41 12.31 -9.49 -2.71
N SER A 42 13.23 -9.05 -3.55
CA SER A 42 14.27 -8.08 -3.21
C SER A 42 13.66 -6.73 -2.81
N SER A 43 14.46 -5.87 -2.16
CA SER A 43 14.04 -4.51 -1.81
C SER A 43 13.56 -3.71 -3.02
N SER A 44 14.16 -3.92 -4.20
CA SER A 44 13.76 -3.25 -5.44
C SER A 44 12.41 -3.75 -5.96
N GLU A 45 12.14 -5.05 -5.92
CA GLU A 45 10.85 -5.62 -6.34
C GLU A 45 9.73 -5.20 -5.40
N LYS A 46 9.99 -5.18 -4.09
CA LYS A 46 9.03 -4.69 -3.09
C LYS A 46 8.76 -3.20 -3.25
N ALA A 47 9.79 -2.39 -3.52
CA ALA A 47 9.63 -0.96 -3.82
C ALA A 47 8.78 -0.73 -5.06
N PHE A 48 8.99 -1.51 -6.12
CA PHE A 48 8.18 -1.47 -7.33
C PHE A 48 6.72 -1.84 -7.07
N LEU A 49 6.46 -2.94 -6.36
CA LEU A 49 5.09 -3.35 -5.99
C LEU A 49 4.40 -2.28 -5.11
N PHE A 50 5.13 -1.76 -4.12
CA PHE A 50 4.67 -0.67 -3.26
C PHE A 50 4.27 0.56 -4.07
N GLU A 51 5.12 1.00 -5.00
CA GLU A 51 4.83 2.16 -5.84
C GLU A 51 3.57 1.94 -6.69
N LYS A 52 3.45 0.79 -7.36
CA LYS A 52 2.26 0.47 -8.15
C LYS A 52 0.98 0.49 -7.31
N ILE A 53 1.00 -0.06 -6.10
CA ILE A 53 -0.14 0.00 -5.17
C ILE A 53 -0.38 1.45 -4.71
N LEU A 54 0.67 2.14 -4.30
CA LEU A 54 0.60 3.51 -3.80
C LEU A 54 -0.07 4.40 -4.84
N LEU A 55 0.27 4.28 -6.12
CA LEU A 55 -0.23 5.15 -7.17
C LEU A 55 -1.62 4.78 -7.68
N ASN A 56 -1.92 3.48 -7.79
CA ASN A 56 -3.07 3.02 -8.56
C ASN A 56 -4.21 2.44 -7.72
N SER A 57 -3.94 1.98 -6.49
CA SER A 57 -4.95 1.28 -5.69
C SER A 57 -6.14 2.18 -5.32
N THR A 58 -7.36 1.70 -5.54
CA THR A 58 -8.58 2.32 -5.00
C THR A 58 -8.80 2.04 -3.50
N ARG A 59 -8.15 1.00 -2.96
CA ARG A 59 -8.20 0.61 -1.53
C ARG A 59 -6.81 0.69 -0.88
N LEU A 60 -6.20 1.87 -1.01
CA LEU A 60 -4.80 2.12 -0.65
C LEU A 60 -4.37 1.51 0.70
N PHE A 61 -5.13 1.76 1.77
CA PHE A 61 -4.74 1.29 3.10
C PHE A 61 -4.93 -0.21 3.30
N GLU A 62 -5.86 -0.84 2.59
CA GLU A 62 -6.05 -2.30 2.66
C GLU A 62 -4.92 -3.01 1.92
N ASP A 63 -4.57 -2.52 0.73
CA ASP A 63 -3.54 -3.14 -0.11
C ASP A 63 -2.13 -2.92 0.40
N LEU A 64 -1.85 -1.78 1.04
CA LEU A 64 -0.52 -1.58 1.63
C LEU A 64 -0.24 -2.54 2.79
N ARG A 65 -1.28 -3.12 3.42
CA ARG A 65 -1.12 -4.11 4.51
C ARG A 65 -0.61 -5.47 4.03
N ILE A 66 -0.42 -5.68 2.72
CA ILE A 66 0.26 -6.89 2.25
C ILE A 66 1.71 -6.96 2.73
N PHE A 67 2.34 -5.80 2.97
CA PHE A 67 3.70 -5.74 3.48
C PHE A 67 3.73 -5.86 5.01
N PRO A 68 4.75 -6.54 5.58
CA PRO A 68 5.06 -6.46 7.01
C PRO A 68 5.23 -5.01 7.47
N ASN A 69 4.88 -4.70 8.72
CA ASN A 69 4.84 -3.31 9.22
C ASN A 69 6.20 -2.58 9.15
N ASP A 70 7.29 -3.29 9.45
CA ASP A 70 8.66 -2.78 9.38
C ASP A 70 9.11 -2.51 7.95
N GLU A 71 8.80 -3.43 7.03
CA GLU A 71 9.05 -3.24 5.60
C GLU A 71 8.19 -2.10 5.02
N LEU A 72 6.90 -2.05 5.36
CA LEU A 72 6.01 -0.99 4.91
C LEU A 72 6.49 0.38 5.38
N LYS A 73 6.96 0.48 6.63
CA LYS A 73 7.57 1.71 7.14
C LYS A 73 8.79 2.10 6.30
N TYR A 74 9.70 1.16 6.05
CA TYR A 74 10.87 1.40 5.23
C TYR A 74 10.49 1.89 3.82
N LEU A 75 9.52 1.24 3.18
CA LEU A 75 9.04 1.59 1.84
C LEU A 75 8.45 3.01 1.79
N ILE A 76 7.60 3.37 2.75
CA ILE A 76 6.99 4.70 2.85
C ILE A 76 8.05 5.79 3.07
N GLU A 77 8.99 5.56 4.00
CA GLU A 77 10.01 6.55 4.35
C GLU A 77 11.02 6.79 3.21
N ASN A 78 11.38 5.74 2.48
CA ASN A 78 12.37 5.82 1.40
C ASN A 78 11.76 6.16 0.02
N TYR A 79 10.44 6.11 -0.13
CA TYR A 79 9.79 6.49 -1.38
C TYR A 79 10.01 7.98 -1.69
N ARG A 80 10.58 8.28 -2.85
CA ARG A 80 10.78 9.65 -3.33
C ARG A 80 9.61 10.03 -4.23
N VAL A 81 8.91 11.11 -3.87
CA VAL A 81 7.83 11.64 -4.70
C VAL A 81 8.46 12.14 -6.01
N PRO A 82 8.03 11.64 -7.18
CA PRO A 82 8.55 12.08 -8.47
C PRO A 82 8.09 13.52 -8.78
N GLU A 83 8.77 14.17 -9.73
CA GLU A 83 8.37 15.49 -10.23
C GLU A 83 7.09 15.43 -11.07
N PHE A 84 6.91 14.34 -11.82
CA PHE A 84 5.69 14.10 -12.58
C PHE A 84 4.52 13.75 -11.65
N ASN A 85 3.36 14.39 -11.87
CA ASN A 85 2.15 14.20 -11.07
C ASN A 85 2.39 14.40 -9.55
N ASN A 86 3.35 15.26 -9.21
CA ASN A 86 3.90 15.41 -7.86
C ASN A 86 2.82 15.59 -6.79
N GLU A 87 1.83 16.46 -7.03
CA GLU A 87 0.77 16.74 -6.06
C GLU A 87 -0.06 15.49 -5.72
N PHE A 88 -0.52 14.75 -6.74
CA PHE A 88 -1.27 13.52 -6.55
C PHE A 88 -0.46 12.48 -5.76
N VAL A 89 0.79 12.27 -6.16
CA VAL A 89 1.66 11.27 -5.50
C VAL A 89 2.00 11.70 -4.07
N PHE A 90 2.27 12.99 -3.85
CA PHE A 90 2.50 13.57 -2.53
C PHE A 90 1.31 13.32 -1.60
N ARG A 91 0.09 13.62 -2.06
CA ARG A 91 -1.13 13.40 -1.26
C ARG A 91 -1.25 11.93 -0.86
N ARG A 92 -1.07 11.01 -1.80
CA ARG A 92 -1.17 9.57 -1.52
C ARG A 92 -0.07 9.07 -0.58
N LYS A 93 1.16 9.55 -0.74
CA LYS A 93 2.25 9.28 0.20
C LYS A 93 1.92 9.82 1.61
N ASN A 94 1.50 11.07 1.73
CA ASN A 94 1.21 11.67 3.03
C ASN A 94 0.05 10.95 3.74
N LEU A 95 -0.97 10.52 3.00
CA LEU A 95 -2.03 9.66 3.56
C LEU A 95 -1.48 8.35 4.13
N ALA A 96 -0.57 7.67 3.42
CA ALA A 96 0.07 6.47 3.92
C ALA A 96 0.94 6.75 5.16
N GLU A 97 1.69 7.85 5.16
CA GLU A 97 2.50 8.29 6.31
C GLU A 97 1.65 8.61 7.55
N VAL A 98 0.51 9.29 7.39
CA VAL A 98 -0.42 9.59 8.47
C VAL A 98 -1.00 8.29 9.02
N TYR A 99 -1.51 7.42 8.14
CA TYR A 99 -2.23 6.22 8.52
C TYR A 99 -1.33 5.18 9.20
N PHE A 100 -0.17 4.87 8.61
CA PHE A 100 0.70 3.79 9.08
C PHE A 100 1.77 4.26 10.05
N LEU A 101 2.26 5.50 9.90
CA LEU A 101 3.41 6.01 10.66
C LEU A 101 3.05 7.11 11.65
N ARG A 102 1.77 7.53 11.71
CA ARG A 102 1.28 8.62 12.57
C ARG A 102 2.04 9.94 12.34
N LYS A 103 2.51 10.19 11.11
CA LYS A 103 3.08 11.48 10.74
C LYS A 103 1.97 12.54 10.58
N PRO A 104 2.32 13.83 10.60
CA PRO A 104 1.33 14.89 10.39
C PRO A 104 0.62 14.82 9.04
N LEU A 105 -0.67 15.15 9.03
CA LEU A 105 -1.45 15.37 7.81
C LEU A 105 -1.09 16.74 7.25
N LEU A 106 -0.48 16.75 6.06
CA LEU A 106 0.00 17.96 5.39
C LEU A 106 -0.96 18.43 4.29
N ILE A 107 -2.01 17.66 4.02
CA ILE A 107 -3.02 17.96 3.02
C ILE A 107 -4.07 18.89 3.64
N GLU A 108 -4.03 20.17 3.28
CA GLU A 108 -4.86 21.19 3.92
C GLU A 108 -6.36 20.87 3.85
N GLU A 109 -6.88 20.39 2.72
CA GLU A 109 -8.33 20.14 2.56
C GLU A 109 -8.83 18.94 3.38
N LEU A 110 -7.91 18.13 3.92
CA LEU A 110 -8.24 16.98 4.75
C LEU A 110 -8.04 17.27 6.25
N LYS A 111 -7.44 18.40 6.62
CA LYS A 111 -7.32 18.79 8.02
C LYS A 111 -8.70 19.15 8.56
N TRP A 112 -9.01 18.61 9.73
CA TRP A 112 -10.23 19.01 10.43
C TRP A 112 -10.03 20.42 10.97
N ILE A 113 -10.80 21.37 10.45
CA ILE A 113 -10.83 22.74 10.97
C ILE A 113 -11.73 22.70 12.21
N ALA A 114 -11.15 22.92 13.38
CA ALA A 114 -11.87 23.03 14.65
C ALA A 114 -12.47 24.43 14.82
#